data_AF-A0A929HIV7-F1
#
_entry.id   AF-A0A929HIV7-F1
#
_cell.length_a   1.000
_cell.length_b   1.000
_cell.length_c   1.000
_cell.angle_alpha   90.00
_cell.angle_beta   90.00
_cell.angle_gamma   90.00
#
_symmetry.space_group_name_H-M   'P 1'
#
loop_
_entity.id
_entity.type
_entity.pdbx_description
1 polymer ?
#
loop_
_entity_poly.entity_id
_entity_poly.type
_entity_poly.pdbx_seq_one_letter_code
_entity_poly.pdbx_strand_id
1 'polypeptide(L)'
;MNDDNNTDKNTVTNSTVANNEQEAQVTNKKEVIDSSTEHQPWFMEEPARRTFFKRIAAGGGGALLAGAGSYGLARHSLEGREVTDYPVIDEKLFRPKPQQDTILNFVSSRALNKKYPEREEQYNRLQKKQFEWINGFRDMYRKPWDNSKPGYTQMDRALQKAGWEPLNLAGSRLSANLQPNTPFNTWDQTDVEKDQYQFENKKQASDAIKSAARVFGAVKCGIAKRDKRWDYDPLYDIENEKELSWEDDFPFEPKTVIVMLSSMDY
;
A
#
# COMPACT_ATOMS: atom_id res chain seq x y z
N MET A 1 -53.59 16.34 39.27
CA MET A 1 -53.56 17.55 38.43
C MET A 1 -52.54 17.24 37.35
N ASN A 2 -53.03 16.52 36.33
CA ASN A 2 -52.49 16.11 35.02
C ASN A 2 -51.02 15.64 35.01
N ASP A 3 -50.68 14.34 34.99
CA ASP A 3 -50.96 13.28 33.97
C ASP A 3 -50.64 13.80 32.54
N ASP A 4 -49.73 13.23 31.73
CA ASP A 4 -49.59 11.82 31.38
C ASP A 4 -48.22 11.48 30.73
N ASN A 5 -47.83 10.22 30.92
CA ASN A 5 -46.86 9.46 30.11
C ASN A 5 -47.36 9.27 28.67
N ASN A 6 -46.48 9.20 27.67
CA ASN A 6 -46.73 8.25 26.58
C ASN A 6 -45.45 7.73 25.88
N THR A 7 -45.28 6.42 26.01
CA THR A 7 -44.50 5.49 25.20
C THR A 7 -45.24 5.12 23.93
N ASP A 8 -44.57 5.08 22.77
CA ASP A 8 -45.01 4.29 21.59
C ASP A 8 -43.75 3.76 20.88
N LYS A 9 -43.39 2.47 20.96
CA LYS A 9 -43.94 1.26 20.32
C LYS A 9 -43.85 1.24 18.79
N ASN A 10 -42.97 0.35 18.33
CA ASN A 10 -42.91 -0.27 17.01
C ASN A 10 -44.29 -0.64 16.45
N THR A 11 -44.50 -0.42 15.15
CA THR A 11 -45.29 -1.35 14.34
C THR A 11 -44.74 -1.41 12.92
N VAL A 12 -44.21 -2.59 12.59
CA VAL A 12 -43.85 -3.03 11.25
C VAL A 12 -45.13 -3.44 10.54
N THR A 13 -45.41 -2.87 9.36
CA THR A 13 -46.47 -3.35 8.47
C THR A 13 -45.84 -4.01 7.25
N ASN A 14 -45.91 -5.34 7.23
CA ASN A 14 -45.80 -6.15 6.01
C ASN A 14 -47.11 -5.99 5.21
N SER A 15 -47.01 -5.62 3.95
CA SER A 15 -48.09 -5.83 2.98
C SER A 15 -47.54 -6.56 1.75
N THR A 16 -47.83 -7.86 1.72
CA THR A 16 -47.77 -8.73 0.55
C THR A 16 -48.94 -8.40 -0.38
N VAL A 17 -48.68 -8.12 -1.66
CA VAL A 17 -49.69 -8.29 -2.72
C VAL A 17 -49.03 -8.98 -3.90
N ALA A 18 -49.58 -10.14 -4.24
CA ALA A 18 -49.19 -11.00 -5.33
C ALA A 18 -49.81 -10.55 -6.66
N ASN A 19 -49.05 -10.82 -7.73
CA ASN A 19 -49.42 -11.26 -9.08
C ASN A 19 -50.56 -10.56 -9.83
N ASN A 20 -50.21 -10.04 -11.02
CA ASN A 20 -50.90 -10.42 -12.25
C ASN A 20 -49.95 -10.35 -13.44
N GLU A 21 -49.70 -11.51 -14.03
CA GLU A 21 -49.11 -11.71 -15.34
C GLU A 21 -50.11 -11.26 -16.42
N GLN A 22 -49.66 -10.51 -17.42
CA GLN A 22 -50.14 -10.67 -18.79
C GLN A 22 -48.99 -10.47 -19.77
N GLU A 23 -48.92 -11.44 -20.68
CA GLU A 23 -47.91 -11.70 -21.68
C GLU A 23 -47.83 -10.60 -22.76
N ALA A 24 -46.60 -10.29 -23.18
CA ALA A 24 -46.34 -9.83 -24.54
C ALA A 24 -45.03 -10.49 -25.02
N GLN A 25 -45.19 -11.62 -25.70
CA GLN A 25 -44.12 -12.29 -26.44
C GLN A 25 -43.67 -11.40 -27.60
N VAL A 26 -42.42 -10.93 -27.55
CA VAL A 26 -41.71 -10.45 -28.74
C VAL A 26 -40.52 -11.38 -28.95
N THR A 27 -40.73 -12.36 -29.83
CA THR A 27 -39.69 -13.22 -30.37
C THR A 27 -38.69 -12.40 -31.18
N ASN A 28 -37.47 -12.24 -30.66
CA ASN A 28 -36.32 -11.88 -31.47
C ASN A 28 -35.32 -13.05 -31.41
N LYS A 29 -35.40 -13.92 -32.42
CA LYS A 29 -34.35 -14.89 -32.75
C LYS A 29 -33.09 -14.10 -33.08
N LYS A 30 -32.11 -14.08 -32.18
CA LYS A 30 -30.74 -13.72 -32.55
C LYS A 30 -30.09 -14.98 -33.11
N GLU A 31 -29.85 -14.94 -34.42
CA GLU A 31 -28.99 -15.87 -35.14
C GLU A 31 -27.62 -15.94 -34.45
N VAL A 32 -27.19 -17.16 -34.16
CA VAL A 32 -25.82 -17.47 -33.79
C VAL A 32 -24.97 -17.25 -35.04
N ILE A 33 -24.30 -16.10 -35.10
CA ILE A 33 -23.28 -15.85 -36.11
C ILE A 33 -22.05 -16.63 -35.68
N ASP A 34 -21.80 -17.73 -36.39
CA ASP A 34 -20.53 -18.43 -36.41
C ASP A 34 -19.47 -17.52 -37.04
N SER A 35 -18.73 -16.80 -36.20
CA SER A 35 -17.55 -16.06 -36.62
C SER A 35 -16.33 -16.96 -36.45
N SER A 36 -16.11 -17.85 -37.42
CA SER A 36 -14.81 -18.46 -37.68
C SER A 36 -13.79 -17.34 -37.92
N THR A 37 -13.15 -16.89 -36.84
CA THR A 37 -12.07 -15.92 -36.85
C THR A 37 -10.87 -16.65 -36.30
N GLU A 38 -9.81 -16.73 -37.11
CA GLU A 38 -8.58 -17.44 -36.82
C GLU A 38 -8.10 -17.21 -35.39
N HIS A 39 -7.93 -18.30 -34.64
CA HIS A 39 -7.29 -18.29 -33.33
C HIS A 39 -5.85 -17.78 -33.45
N GLN A 40 -5.64 -16.51 -33.10
CA GLN A 40 -4.32 -16.04 -32.66
C GLN A 40 -4.07 -16.59 -31.25
N PRO A 41 -3.02 -17.39 -31.01
CA PRO A 41 -2.75 -17.96 -29.69
C PRO A 41 -2.30 -16.84 -28.74
N TRP A 42 -3.10 -16.56 -27.72
CA TRP A 42 -2.76 -15.58 -26.70
C TRP A 42 -1.71 -16.15 -25.73
N PHE A 43 -0.60 -15.40 -25.59
CA PHE A 43 0.35 -15.21 -24.47
C PHE A 43 0.85 -16.35 -23.54
N MET A 44 0.25 -17.53 -23.52
CA MET A 44 0.60 -18.61 -22.57
C MET A 44 1.15 -19.88 -23.23
N GLU A 45 1.22 -19.92 -24.57
CA GLU A 45 1.72 -21.07 -25.31
C GLU A 45 3.07 -20.85 -26.00
N GLU A 46 3.88 -19.87 -25.57
CA GLU A 46 5.26 -19.79 -26.08
C GLU A 46 6.09 -20.99 -25.59
N PRO A 47 6.47 -21.94 -26.48
CA PRO A 47 7.30 -23.08 -26.10
C PRO A 47 8.69 -22.62 -25.63
N ALA A 48 9.09 -21.39 -26.00
CA ALA A 48 10.30 -20.69 -25.59
C ALA A 48 10.41 -20.48 -24.07
N ARG A 49 9.29 -20.20 -23.38
CA ARG A 49 9.29 -19.96 -21.91
C ARG A 49 9.34 -21.27 -21.12
N ARG A 50 8.67 -22.31 -21.61
CA ARG A 50 8.77 -23.68 -21.04
C ARG A 50 10.13 -24.32 -21.34
N THR A 51 10.78 -23.97 -22.45
CA THR A 51 12.17 -24.39 -22.72
C THR A 51 13.19 -23.59 -21.91
N PHE A 52 12.90 -22.36 -21.47
CA PHE A 52 13.79 -21.62 -20.56
C PHE A 52 13.98 -22.35 -19.22
N PHE A 53 12.87 -22.74 -18.56
CA PHE A 53 12.96 -23.50 -17.31
C PHE A 53 13.50 -24.93 -17.50
N LYS A 54 13.20 -25.59 -18.62
CA LYS A 54 13.76 -26.93 -18.93
C LYS A 54 15.25 -26.88 -19.32
N ARG A 55 15.73 -25.81 -19.96
CA ARG A 55 17.16 -25.62 -20.29
C ARG A 55 18.01 -25.29 -19.06
N ILE A 56 17.43 -24.64 -18.04
CA ILE A 56 18.08 -24.44 -16.73
C ILE A 56 18.23 -25.78 -15.98
N ALA A 57 17.25 -26.68 -16.08
CA ALA A 57 17.30 -27.98 -15.41
C ALA A 57 18.20 -29.02 -16.11
N ALA A 58 18.38 -28.94 -17.43
CA ALA A 58 19.12 -29.95 -18.21
C ALA A 58 20.50 -29.50 -18.73
N GLY A 59 20.87 -28.23 -18.57
CA GLY A 59 22.11 -27.66 -19.12
C GLY A 59 22.92 -26.95 -18.05
N GLY A 60 23.50 -27.69 -17.11
CA GLY A 60 24.50 -27.15 -16.19
C GLY A 60 25.68 -26.55 -16.97
N GLY A 61 25.89 -25.24 -16.86
CA GLY A 61 27.17 -24.61 -17.21
C GLY A 61 27.11 -23.24 -17.90
N GLY A 62 26.18 -23.01 -18.85
CA GLY A 62 26.31 -21.84 -19.76
C GLY A 62 25.54 -20.57 -19.36
N ALA A 63 24.25 -20.69 -19.02
CA ALA A 63 23.39 -19.52 -18.75
C ALA A 63 23.62 -18.93 -17.34
N LEU A 64 24.24 -19.69 -16.44
CA LEU A 64 24.63 -19.20 -15.11
C LEU A 64 25.69 -18.09 -15.19
N LEU A 65 26.53 -18.03 -16.22
CA LEU A 65 27.61 -17.03 -16.27
C LEU A 65 27.12 -15.63 -16.64
N ALA A 66 26.14 -15.50 -17.54
CA ALA A 66 25.55 -14.20 -17.87
C ALA A 66 24.59 -13.70 -16.77
N GLY A 67 23.80 -14.60 -16.18
CA GLY A 67 22.91 -14.28 -15.06
C GLY A 67 23.67 -14.01 -13.75
N ALA A 68 24.74 -14.75 -13.45
CA ALA A 68 25.59 -14.47 -12.30
C ALA A 68 26.48 -13.23 -12.52
N GLY A 69 26.78 -12.86 -13.76
CA GLY A 69 27.50 -11.62 -14.08
C GLY A 69 26.67 -10.38 -13.76
N SER A 70 25.42 -10.31 -14.20
CA SER A 70 24.52 -9.20 -13.87
C SER A 70 24.09 -9.22 -12.40
N TYR A 71 23.82 -10.40 -11.83
CA TYR A 71 23.49 -10.54 -10.41
C TYR A 71 24.70 -10.26 -9.50
N GLY A 72 25.92 -10.61 -9.93
CA GLY A 72 27.18 -10.35 -9.22
C GLY A 72 27.61 -8.89 -9.28
N LEU A 73 27.43 -8.22 -10.42
CA LEU A 73 27.65 -6.77 -10.56
C LEU A 73 26.61 -5.97 -9.75
N ALA A 74 25.33 -6.38 -9.76
CA ALA A 74 24.30 -5.79 -8.91
C ALA A 74 24.56 -6.06 -7.41
N ARG A 75 25.21 -7.18 -7.05
CA ARG A 75 25.58 -7.47 -5.66
C ARG A 75 26.73 -6.59 -5.17
N HIS A 76 27.78 -6.42 -5.97
CA HIS A 76 28.90 -5.54 -5.62
C HIS A 76 28.49 -4.07 -5.58
N SER A 77 27.55 -3.62 -6.43
CA SER A 77 27.02 -2.25 -6.37
C SER A 77 26.11 -2.00 -5.15
N LEU A 78 25.81 -3.04 -4.35
CA LEU A 78 24.98 -2.95 -3.15
C LEU A 78 25.76 -3.23 -1.86
N GLU A 79 27.09 -3.38 -1.91
CA GLU A 79 27.91 -3.44 -0.70
C GLU A 79 27.89 -2.06 -0.01
N GLY A 80 27.40 -2.02 1.23
CA GLY A 80 27.35 -0.77 1.99
C GLY A 80 28.76 -0.33 2.36
N ARG A 81 29.10 0.94 2.12
CA ARG A 81 30.31 1.54 2.69
C ARG A 81 30.03 2.01 4.11
N GLU A 82 31.02 1.89 4.98
CA GLU A 82 30.96 2.56 6.28
C GLU A 82 30.97 4.08 6.04
N VAL A 83 29.96 4.77 6.56
CA VAL A 83 29.82 6.22 6.47
C VAL A 83 30.15 6.76 7.86
N THR A 84 31.38 7.25 8.03
CA THR A 84 31.84 7.83 9.30
C THR A 84 31.43 9.29 9.46
N ASP A 85 30.96 9.91 8.38
CA ASP A 85 30.60 11.32 8.23
C ASP A 85 29.08 11.52 8.12
N TYR A 86 28.29 10.69 8.81
CA TYR A 86 26.85 10.95 8.92
C TYR A 86 26.65 12.39 9.41
N PRO A 87 25.79 13.20 8.76
CA PRO A 87 25.73 14.62 9.02
C PRO A 87 25.58 14.89 10.52
N VAL A 88 26.44 15.78 11.04
CA VAL A 88 26.32 16.25 12.41
C VAL A 88 25.03 17.03 12.51
N ILE A 89 24.03 16.42 13.14
CA ILE A 89 22.74 17.04 13.38
C ILE A 89 22.90 17.96 14.59
N ASP A 90 22.55 19.23 14.41
CA ASP A 90 22.41 20.14 15.55
C ASP A 90 21.13 19.78 16.31
N GLU A 91 21.29 19.11 17.45
CA GLU A 91 20.17 18.69 18.31
C GLU A 91 19.34 19.86 18.86
N LYS A 92 19.87 21.09 18.84
CA LYS A 92 19.11 22.29 19.23
C LYS A 92 18.13 22.74 18.14
N LEU A 93 18.45 22.46 16.88
CA LEU A 93 17.63 22.83 15.73
C LEU A 93 16.71 21.70 15.31
N PHE A 94 17.16 20.46 15.49
CA PHE A 94 16.42 19.30 15.06
C PHE A 94 15.25 19.01 16.01
N ARG A 95 14.03 19.08 15.47
CA ARG A 95 12.82 18.64 16.17
C ARG A 95 12.15 17.55 15.35
N PRO A 96 11.59 16.51 16.01
CA PRO A 96 10.69 15.60 15.33
C PRO A 96 9.64 16.34 14.53
N LYS A 97 9.29 15.81 13.37
CA LYS A 97 8.28 16.41 12.51
C LYS A 97 6.90 15.89 12.91
N PRO A 98 5.87 16.75 13.08
CA PRO A 98 4.50 16.27 13.19
C PRO A 98 4.06 15.53 11.92
N GLN A 99 3.46 14.34 12.06
CA GLN A 99 3.05 13.54 10.89
C GLN A 99 2.01 14.26 10.01
N GLN A 100 1.14 15.06 10.63
CA GLN A 100 0.12 15.90 10.00
C GLN A 100 0.68 16.99 9.06
N ASP A 101 1.97 17.30 9.15
CA ASP A 101 2.65 18.23 8.25
C ASP A 101 3.15 17.56 6.96
N THR A 102 2.91 16.27 6.81
CA THR A 102 3.10 15.59 5.53
C THR A 102 1.91 15.87 4.61
N ILE A 103 2.20 16.06 3.32
CA ILE A 103 1.13 16.35 2.35
C ILE A 103 0.12 15.20 2.28
N LEU A 104 0.57 13.95 2.36
CA LEU A 104 -0.31 12.78 2.25
C LEU A 104 -1.29 12.66 3.41
N ASN A 105 -0.89 13.04 4.62
CA ASN A 105 -1.77 13.07 5.77
C ASN A 105 -2.77 14.24 5.65
N PHE A 106 -2.27 15.45 5.35
CA PHE A 106 -3.09 16.65 5.14
C PHE A 106 -4.20 16.48 4.08
N VAL A 107 -3.87 15.90 2.93
CA VAL A 107 -4.84 15.70 1.82
C VAL A 107 -5.83 14.56 2.07
N SER A 108 -5.53 13.68 3.03
CA SER A 108 -6.38 12.53 3.39
C SER A 108 -7.30 12.83 4.57
N SER A 109 -6.92 13.78 5.42
CA SER A 109 -7.70 14.25 6.57
C SER A 109 -8.60 15.42 6.19
N ARG A 110 -9.91 15.30 6.47
CA ARG A 110 -10.84 16.42 6.28
C ARG A 110 -10.68 17.45 7.39
N ALA A 111 -10.38 16.98 8.60
CA ALA A 111 -10.17 17.85 9.75
C ALA A 111 -8.96 18.77 9.55
N LEU A 112 -7.82 18.25 9.10
CA LEU A 112 -6.62 19.03 8.82
C LEU A 112 -6.83 20.02 7.68
N ASN A 113 -7.47 19.62 6.58
CA ASN A 113 -7.76 20.53 5.48
C ASN A 113 -8.64 21.71 5.93
N LYS A 114 -9.66 21.46 6.74
CA LYS A 114 -10.51 22.52 7.33
C LYS A 114 -9.75 23.39 8.32
N LYS A 115 -8.84 22.80 9.10
CA LYS A 115 -8.03 23.51 10.12
C LYS A 115 -6.97 24.41 9.48
N TYR A 116 -6.44 24.03 8.32
CA TYR A 116 -5.35 24.71 7.64
C TYR A 116 -5.69 25.06 6.17
N PRO A 117 -6.74 25.86 5.92
CA PRO A 117 -7.16 26.21 4.55
C PRO A 117 -6.08 26.99 3.79
N GLU A 118 -5.20 27.71 4.48
CA GLU A 118 -4.13 28.50 3.89
C GLU A 118 -3.14 27.67 3.06
N ARG A 119 -3.00 26.37 3.35
CA ARG A 119 -2.16 25.45 2.56
C ARG A 119 -2.70 25.26 1.15
N GLU A 120 -4.02 25.17 1.01
CA GLU A 120 -4.70 25.08 -0.28
C GLU A 120 -4.62 26.41 -1.03
N GLU A 121 -4.89 27.52 -0.34
CA GLU A 121 -4.78 28.87 -0.90
C GLU A 121 -3.37 29.15 -1.45
N GLN A 122 -2.34 28.78 -0.68
CA GLN A 122 -0.95 28.92 -1.10
C GLN A 122 -0.66 28.10 -2.36
N TYR A 123 -1.12 26.84 -2.41
CA TYR A 123 -0.95 25.99 -3.59
C TYR A 123 -1.65 26.59 -4.81
N ASN A 124 -2.91 27.02 -4.67
CA ASN A 124 -3.70 27.60 -5.75
C ASN A 124 -3.09 28.90 -6.28
N ARG A 125 -2.55 29.74 -5.38
CA ARG A 125 -1.81 30.95 -5.75
C ARG A 125 -0.53 30.63 -6.53
N LEU A 126 0.28 29.69 -6.05
CA LEU A 126 1.55 29.31 -6.70
C LEU A 126 1.33 28.63 -8.05
N GLN A 127 0.30 27.79 -8.15
CA GLN A 127 -0.02 27.02 -9.35
C GLN A 127 -0.95 27.76 -10.32
N LYS A 128 -1.45 28.94 -9.94
CA LYS A 128 -2.42 29.74 -10.72
C LYS A 128 -3.62 28.91 -11.20
N LYS A 129 -4.13 28.05 -10.32
CA LYS A 129 -5.29 27.18 -10.60
C LYS A 129 -6.18 27.07 -9.38
N GLN A 130 -7.45 26.72 -9.58
CA GLN A 130 -8.34 26.31 -8.51
C GLN A 130 -8.20 24.80 -8.33
N PHE A 131 -7.80 24.38 -7.14
CA PHE A 131 -7.62 22.97 -6.80
C PHE A 131 -8.00 22.75 -5.35
N GLU A 132 -8.84 21.75 -5.11
CA GLU A 132 -9.25 21.32 -3.78
C GLU A 132 -8.54 20.01 -3.46
N TRP A 133 -7.68 19.99 -2.44
CA TRP A 133 -6.80 18.85 -2.16
C TRP A 133 -7.58 17.55 -1.89
N ILE A 134 -8.66 17.65 -1.12
CA ILE A 134 -9.55 16.52 -0.79
C ILE A 134 -10.15 15.90 -2.07
N ASN A 135 -10.52 16.74 -3.04
CA ASN A 135 -11.11 16.27 -4.29
C ASN A 135 -10.05 15.80 -5.29
N GLY A 136 -8.85 16.40 -5.26
CA GLY A 136 -7.75 16.03 -6.14
C GLY A 136 -7.33 14.57 -6.04
N PHE A 137 -7.33 13.99 -4.84
CA PHE A 137 -7.10 12.55 -4.67
C PHE A 137 -8.17 11.71 -5.37
N ARG A 138 -9.44 12.09 -5.19
CA ARG A 138 -10.57 11.41 -5.84
C ARG A 138 -10.49 11.53 -7.36
N ASP A 139 -10.11 12.71 -7.85
CA ASP A 139 -9.98 12.98 -9.29
C ASP A 139 -8.84 12.19 -9.92
N MET A 140 -7.71 12.05 -9.24
CA MET A 140 -6.59 11.20 -9.68
C MET A 140 -7.05 9.75 -9.89
N TYR A 141 -7.93 9.23 -9.04
CA TYR A 141 -8.47 7.87 -9.19
C TYR A 141 -9.59 7.76 -10.23
N ARG A 142 -10.30 8.85 -10.51
CA ARG A 142 -11.39 8.91 -11.50
C ARG A 142 -10.95 9.21 -12.92
N LYS A 143 -9.73 9.71 -13.13
CA LYS A 143 -9.22 9.94 -14.49
C LYS A 143 -9.35 8.67 -15.35
N PRO A 144 -10.00 8.76 -16.52
CA PRO A 144 -10.13 7.63 -17.43
C PRO A 144 -8.77 7.25 -18.02
N TRP A 145 -8.68 6.05 -18.58
CA TRP A 145 -7.51 5.65 -19.36
C TRP A 145 -7.49 6.39 -20.71
N ASP A 146 -6.30 6.51 -21.28
CA ASP A 146 -6.05 7.11 -22.57
C ASP A 146 -5.12 6.19 -23.36
N ASN A 147 -5.69 5.38 -24.25
CA ASN A 147 -4.93 4.41 -25.06
C ASN A 147 -4.00 5.07 -26.07
N SER A 148 -4.08 6.38 -26.28
CA SER A 148 -3.13 7.12 -27.13
C SER A 148 -1.85 7.52 -26.39
N LYS A 149 -1.81 7.39 -25.05
CA LYS A 149 -0.70 7.81 -24.20
C LYS A 149 -0.05 6.61 -23.50
N PRO A 150 1.24 6.32 -23.78
CA PRO A 150 1.99 5.30 -23.04
C PRO A 150 1.96 5.54 -21.53
N GLY A 151 1.73 4.49 -20.74
CA GLY A 151 1.62 4.56 -19.27
C GLY A 151 0.24 4.98 -18.76
N TYR A 152 -0.68 5.33 -19.66
CA TYR A 152 -2.07 5.69 -19.33
C TYR A 152 -3.09 4.79 -20.03
N THR A 153 -2.65 3.71 -20.67
CA THR A 153 -3.55 2.80 -21.38
C THR A 153 -4.47 2.07 -20.41
N GLN A 154 -5.52 1.44 -20.94
CA GLN A 154 -6.42 0.62 -20.12
C GLN A 154 -5.66 -0.50 -19.40
N MET A 155 -4.68 -1.12 -20.08
CA MET A 155 -3.84 -2.18 -19.51
C MET A 155 -2.98 -1.63 -18.36
N ASP A 156 -2.32 -0.48 -18.55
CA ASP A 156 -1.50 0.15 -17.52
C ASP A 156 -2.34 0.48 -16.27
N ARG A 157 -3.54 1.01 -16.50
CA ARG A 157 -4.47 1.34 -15.40
C ARG A 157 -4.97 0.10 -14.68
N ALA A 158 -5.23 -0.99 -15.40
CA ALA A 158 -5.63 -2.27 -14.81
C ALA A 158 -4.49 -2.86 -13.95
N LEU A 159 -3.26 -2.87 -14.45
CA LEU A 159 -2.08 -3.34 -13.72
C LEU A 159 -1.81 -2.49 -12.46
N GLN A 160 -1.89 -1.17 -12.59
CA GLN A 160 -1.76 -0.27 -11.44
C GLN A 160 -2.81 -0.58 -10.37
N LYS A 161 -4.08 -0.76 -10.75
CA LYS A 161 -5.15 -1.10 -9.79
C LYS A 161 -4.90 -2.47 -9.14
N ALA A 162 -4.54 -3.47 -9.93
CA ALA A 162 -4.23 -4.81 -9.42
C ALA A 162 -3.10 -4.79 -8.38
N GLY A 163 -2.07 -3.96 -8.57
CA GLY A 163 -0.96 -3.81 -7.62
C GLY A 163 -1.37 -3.26 -6.25
N TRP A 164 -2.43 -2.46 -6.19
CA TRP A 164 -2.98 -1.93 -4.91
C TRP A 164 -4.00 -2.86 -4.26
N GLU A 165 -4.48 -3.88 -4.97
CA GLU A 165 -5.62 -4.67 -4.55
C GLU A 165 -5.42 -5.40 -3.21
N PRO A 166 -4.25 -6.01 -2.91
CA PRO A 166 -4.03 -6.63 -1.60
C PRO A 166 -4.25 -5.65 -0.44
N LEU A 167 -3.80 -4.40 -0.57
CA LEU A 167 -3.99 -3.37 0.44
C LEU A 167 -5.44 -2.89 0.51
N ASN A 168 -6.16 -2.84 -0.61
CA ASN A 168 -7.58 -2.48 -0.62
C ASN A 168 -8.43 -3.54 0.10
N LEU A 169 -8.24 -4.81 -0.26
CA LEU A 169 -8.98 -5.94 0.31
C LEU A 169 -8.73 -6.07 1.81
N ALA A 170 -7.49 -5.82 2.25
CA ALA A 170 -7.12 -5.86 3.66
C ALA A 170 -7.46 -4.58 4.43
N GLY A 171 -8.15 -3.60 3.83
CA GLY A 171 -8.44 -2.32 4.51
C GLY A 171 -7.19 -1.53 4.90
N SER A 172 -6.05 -1.77 4.25
CA SER A 172 -4.75 -1.20 4.59
C SER A 172 -4.25 -0.16 3.58
N ARG A 173 -5.10 0.26 2.64
CA ARG A 173 -4.75 1.22 1.58
C ARG A 173 -4.28 2.56 2.14
N LEU A 174 -4.82 3.02 3.27
CA LEU A 174 -4.44 4.31 3.87
C LEU A 174 -3.03 4.32 4.48
N SER A 175 -2.38 3.16 4.67
CA SER A 175 -0.98 3.10 5.10
C SER A 175 -0.03 3.84 4.16
N ALA A 176 -0.32 3.85 2.86
CA ALA A 176 0.42 4.64 1.86
C ALA A 176 0.23 6.16 2.05
N ASN A 177 -0.77 6.58 2.83
CA ASN A 177 -1.00 7.96 3.23
C ASN A 177 -0.56 8.20 4.69
N LEU A 178 0.26 7.31 5.23
CA LEU A 178 0.81 7.35 6.59
C LEU A 178 -0.22 7.11 7.71
N GLN A 179 -1.37 6.48 7.41
CA GLN A 179 -2.26 5.99 8.47
C GLN A 179 -1.53 4.94 9.33
N PRO A 180 -1.38 5.17 10.64
CA PRO A 180 -0.82 4.17 11.54
C PRO A 180 -1.80 3.00 11.74
N ASN A 181 -1.27 1.88 12.22
CA ASN A 181 -2.06 0.77 12.76
C ASN A 181 -3.15 0.20 11.80
N THR A 182 -2.89 0.17 10.49
CA THR A 182 -3.75 -0.52 9.52
C THR A 182 -3.63 -2.04 9.63
N PRO A 183 -4.58 -2.87 9.16
CA PRO A 183 -4.50 -4.34 9.32
C PRO A 183 -3.18 -5.02 8.89
N PHE A 184 -2.55 -4.62 7.77
CA PHE A 184 -1.24 -5.16 7.36
C PHE A 184 -0.04 -4.54 8.07
N ASN A 185 -0.23 -3.44 8.79
CA ASN A 185 0.78 -2.74 9.58
C ASN A 185 0.29 -2.56 11.03
N THR A 186 -0.39 -3.58 11.54
CA THR A 186 -1.04 -3.53 12.84
C THR A 186 -0.01 -3.46 13.95
N TRP A 187 -0.34 -2.75 15.01
CA TRP A 187 0.42 -2.71 16.25
C TRP A 187 -0.09 -3.76 17.23
N ASP A 188 -1.10 -4.54 16.86
CA ASP A 188 -1.56 -5.68 17.64
C ASP A 188 -0.40 -6.66 17.87
N GLN A 189 -0.19 -7.03 19.14
CA GLN A 189 0.84 -7.96 19.60
C GLN A 189 0.22 -9.24 20.19
N THR A 190 -1.08 -9.48 19.98
CA THR A 190 -1.79 -10.67 20.52
C THR A 190 -1.17 -11.99 20.05
N ASP A 191 -0.62 -12.03 18.84
CA ASP A 191 0.05 -13.20 18.26
C ASP A 191 1.56 -13.27 18.59
N VAL A 192 2.08 -12.36 19.43
CA VAL A 192 3.48 -12.47 19.88
C VAL A 192 3.60 -13.58 20.92
N GLU A 193 4.36 -14.61 20.57
CA GLU A 193 4.63 -15.75 21.46
C GLU A 193 5.29 -15.32 22.77
N LYS A 194 4.77 -15.86 23.88
CA LYS A 194 5.29 -15.59 25.23
C LYS A 194 6.68 -16.19 25.41
N ASP A 195 6.87 -17.40 24.88
CA ASP A 195 8.12 -18.13 24.95
C ASP A 195 8.99 -17.79 23.73
N GLN A 196 9.78 -16.72 23.87
CA GLN A 196 10.62 -16.20 22.80
C GLN A 196 11.86 -17.07 22.58
N TYR A 197 12.15 -17.39 21.32
CA TYR A 197 13.38 -18.07 20.93
C TYR A 197 14.61 -17.26 21.35
N GLN A 198 15.55 -17.91 22.05
CA GLN A 198 16.79 -17.30 22.49
C GLN A 198 17.91 -17.57 21.49
N PHE A 199 18.36 -16.53 20.80
CA PHE A 199 19.54 -16.62 19.95
C PHE A 199 20.81 -16.71 20.80
N GLU A 200 21.78 -17.51 20.36
CA GLU A 200 23.08 -17.65 20.99
C GLU A 200 23.83 -16.32 21.06
N ASN A 201 23.68 -15.47 20.04
CA ASN A 201 24.30 -14.17 19.96
C ASN A 201 23.58 -13.23 18.97
N LYS A 202 23.93 -11.93 19.03
CA LYS A 202 23.35 -10.89 18.16
C LYS A 202 23.58 -11.12 16.67
N LYS A 203 24.68 -11.77 16.30
CA LYS A 203 24.97 -12.09 14.89
C LYS A 203 23.98 -13.12 14.36
N GLN A 204 23.74 -14.19 15.11
CA GLN A 204 22.75 -15.22 14.76
C GLN A 204 21.34 -14.62 14.63
N ALA A 205 20.93 -13.75 15.58
CA ALA A 205 19.66 -13.04 15.49
C ALA A 205 19.58 -12.15 14.23
N SER A 206 20.63 -11.38 13.93
CA SER A 206 20.68 -10.52 12.74
C SER A 206 20.61 -11.33 11.45
N ASP A 207 21.33 -12.45 11.36
CA ASP A 207 21.35 -13.32 10.19
C ASP A 207 19.98 -13.97 9.98
N ALA A 208 19.32 -14.43 11.04
CA ALA A 208 17.96 -14.98 10.98
C ALA A 208 16.93 -13.95 10.49
N ILE A 209 16.93 -12.73 11.05
CA ILE A 209 16.04 -11.64 10.63
C ILE A 209 16.27 -11.28 9.15
N LYS A 210 17.53 -11.13 8.73
CA LYS A 210 17.87 -10.82 7.33
C LYS A 210 17.49 -11.94 6.38
N SER A 211 17.57 -13.20 6.82
CA SER A 211 17.11 -14.35 6.05
C SER A 211 15.59 -14.31 5.88
N ALA A 212 14.84 -14.11 6.97
CA ALA A 212 13.39 -13.97 6.94
C ALA A 212 12.93 -12.82 6.03
N ALA A 213 13.58 -11.65 6.10
CA ALA A 213 13.27 -10.51 5.25
C ALA A 213 13.36 -10.83 3.74
N ARG A 214 14.29 -11.71 3.33
CA ARG A 214 14.40 -12.15 1.92
C ARG A 214 13.24 -13.04 1.49
N VAL A 215 12.68 -13.84 2.40
CA VAL A 215 11.46 -14.62 2.14
C VAL A 215 10.29 -13.70 1.83
N PHE A 216 10.24 -12.53 2.48
CA PHE A 216 9.27 -11.47 2.22
C PHE A 216 9.65 -10.53 1.06
N GLY A 217 10.61 -10.92 0.21
CA GLY A 217 10.93 -10.20 -1.02
C GLY A 217 11.92 -9.04 -0.88
N ALA A 218 12.55 -8.85 0.29
CA ALA A 218 13.58 -7.82 0.42
C ALA A 218 14.83 -8.16 -0.42
N VAL A 219 15.26 -7.24 -1.28
CA VAL A 219 16.55 -7.35 -2.00
C VAL A 219 17.74 -7.07 -1.09
N LYS A 220 17.51 -6.27 -0.02
CA LYS A 220 18.48 -5.99 1.04
C LYS A 220 17.75 -5.72 2.36
N CYS A 221 18.37 -6.10 3.47
CA CYS A 221 17.84 -5.88 4.81
C CYS A 221 18.94 -5.30 5.70
N GLY A 222 18.66 -4.15 6.32
CA GLY A 222 19.49 -3.49 7.33
C GLY A 222 18.82 -3.52 8.69
N ILE A 223 19.62 -3.45 9.77
CA ILE A 223 19.14 -3.31 11.14
C ILE A 223 19.93 -2.17 11.77
N ALA A 224 19.23 -1.20 12.34
CA ALA A 224 19.82 -0.05 13.02
C ALA A 224 19.20 0.13 14.41
N LYS A 225 19.86 0.89 15.28
CA LYS A 225 19.22 1.39 16.50
C LYS A 225 18.11 2.36 16.12
N ARG A 226 17.03 2.42 16.92
CA ARG A 226 16.05 3.49 16.80
C ARG A 226 16.74 4.84 17.04
N ASP A 227 16.42 5.81 16.19
CA ASP A 227 16.85 7.19 16.33
C ASP A 227 15.60 8.06 16.32
N LYS A 228 15.21 8.55 17.49
CA LYS A 228 13.95 9.28 17.73
C LYS A 228 13.82 10.56 16.89
N ARG A 229 14.92 11.06 16.33
CA ARG A 229 14.92 12.18 15.39
C ARG A 229 14.12 11.88 14.13
N TRP A 230 14.05 10.62 13.70
CA TRP A 230 13.34 10.23 12.49
C TRP A 230 11.91 9.76 12.75
N ASP A 231 11.50 9.73 14.01
CA ASP A 231 10.12 9.43 14.36
C ASP A 231 9.27 10.67 14.11
N TYR A 232 8.06 10.47 13.60
CA TYR A 232 7.07 11.54 13.65
C TYR A 232 6.60 11.72 15.09
N ASP A 233 6.45 12.97 15.51
CA ASP A 233 5.92 13.32 16.82
C ASP A 233 5.21 14.69 16.74
N PRO A 234 3.87 14.74 16.95
CA PRO A 234 3.00 13.58 17.15
C PRO A 234 2.81 12.75 15.86
N LEU A 235 2.40 11.49 16.03
CA LEU A 235 1.76 10.69 14.99
C LEU A 235 0.33 11.20 14.77
N TYR A 236 -0.29 10.88 13.63
CA TYR A 236 -1.64 11.32 13.30
C TYR A 236 -2.48 10.19 12.72
N ASP A 237 -3.55 9.86 13.43
CA ASP A 237 -4.59 8.93 13.00
C ASP A 237 -5.61 9.66 12.15
N ILE A 238 -5.57 9.42 10.84
CA ILE A 238 -6.44 10.07 9.85
C ILE A 238 -7.88 9.57 10.00
N GLU A 239 -8.08 8.29 10.33
CA GLU A 239 -9.41 7.68 10.44
C GLU A 239 -10.19 8.24 11.63
N ASN A 240 -9.50 8.44 12.76
CA ASN A 240 -10.08 9.00 13.97
C ASN A 240 -9.83 10.52 14.14
N GLU A 241 -9.12 11.14 13.19
CA GLU A 241 -8.74 12.56 13.15
C GLU A 241 -8.10 13.06 14.46
N LYS A 242 -7.16 12.27 15.03
CA LYS A 242 -6.50 12.56 16.30
C LYS A 242 -4.98 12.40 16.24
N GLU A 243 -4.29 13.18 17.07
CA GLU A 243 -2.86 13.00 17.32
C GLU A 243 -2.65 11.78 18.23
N LEU A 244 -1.54 11.06 18.02
CA LEU A 244 -1.09 9.93 18.83
C LEU A 244 0.33 10.19 19.32
N SER A 245 0.67 9.68 20.50
CA SER A 245 2.04 9.71 21.05
C SER A 245 2.70 8.33 21.00
N TRP A 246 4.03 8.31 21.03
CA TRP A 246 4.77 7.04 21.13
C TRP A 246 4.67 6.42 22.52
N GLU A 247 4.46 7.24 23.54
CA GLU A 247 4.43 6.84 24.95
C GLU A 247 3.06 6.26 25.36
N ASP A 248 1.97 6.83 24.85
CA ASP A 248 0.61 6.48 25.30
C ASP A 248 -0.11 5.55 24.32
N ASP A 249 0.11 5.69 23.01
CA ASP A 249 -0.66 4.96 21.98
C ASP A 249 0.11 3.78 21.35
N PHE A 250 1.44 3.80 21.37
CA PHE A 250 2.25 2.75 20.75
C PHE A 250 2.62 1.66 21.79
N PRO A 251 2.42 0.36 21.50
CA PRO A 251 2.36 -0.68 22.56
C PRO A 251 3.72 -1.10 23.15
N PHE A 252 4.84 -0.58 22.64
CA PHE A 252 6.18 -0.90 23.13
C PHE A 252 7.18 0.19 22.76
N GLU A 253 8.30 0.35 23.48
CA GLU A 253 9.35 1.27 23.02
C GLU A 253 10.32 0.56 22.04
N PRO A 254 10.36 0.91 20.74
CA PRO A 254 11.27 0.27 19.81
C PRO A 254 12.73 0.57 20.16
N LYS A 255 13.56 -0.48 20.22
CA LYS A 255 15.02 -0.35 20.43
C LYS A 255 15.79 -0.32 19.11
N THR A 256 15.23 -0.96 18.09
CA THR A 256 15.86 -1.18 16.78
C THR A 256 14.83 -1.04 15.68
N VAL A 257 15.29 -0.67 14.50
CA VAL A 257 14.49 -0.60 13.28
C VAL A 257 15.08 -1.58 12.26
N ILE A 258 14.21 -2.35 11.63
CA ILE A 258 14.55 -3.23 10.51
C ILE A 258 14.14 -2.50 9.23
N VAL A 259 15.09 -2.31 8.31
CA VAL A 259 14.86 -1.62 7.04
C VAL A 259 14.98 -2.63 5.90
N MET A 260 13.90 -2.80 5.16
CA MET A 260 13.83 -3.66 3.97
C MET A 260 13.87 -2.80 2.71
N LEU A 261 14.69 -3.17 1.74
CA LEU A 261 14.67 -2.60 0.40
C LEU A 261 13.90 -3.52 -0.54
N SER A 262 12.97 -2.95 -1.29
CA SER A 262 12.23 -3.63 -2.36
C SER A 262 12.59 -2.99 -3.69
N SER A 263 12.87 -3.81 -4.71
CA SER A 263 13.14 -3.31 -6.06
C SER A 263 11.84 -2.89 -6.75
N MET A 264 11.90 -1.78 -7.48
CA MET A 264 10.88 -1.40 -8.45
C MET A 264 11.40 -1.70 -9.87
N ASP A 265 10.48 -1.89 -10.81
CA ASP A 265 10.80 -1.99 -12.24
C ASP A 265 11.35 -0.64 -12.76
N TYR A 266 12.23 -0.66 -13.77
CA TYR A 266 12.98 0.51 -14.27
C TYR A 266 12.36 1.09 -15.54
#